data_AF-A0A834DFZ2-F1
#
_entry.id   AF-A0A834DFZ2-F1
#
_cell.length_a   1.000
_cell.length_b   1.000
_cell.length_c   1.000
_cell.angle_alpha   90.00
_cell.angle_beta   90.00
_cell.angle_gamma   90.00
#
_symmetry.space_group_name_H-M   'P 1'
#
loop_
_entity.id
_entity.type
_entity.pdbx_description
1 polymer ?
#
loop_
_entity_poly.entity_id
_entity_poly.type
_entity_poly.pdbx_seq_one_letter_code
_entity_poly.pdbx_strand_id
1 'polypeptide(L)'
;MLEAAQQREQEAMEHRIREEQRAMDQKIILELDRKVADQQSTLEKAGVAGFYVTTNPQELTLQMNLLELIRKLQQRGCQAGKAAL
;
A
#
# COMPACT_ATOMS: atom_id res chain seq x y z
N MET A 1 -24.05 34.23 -25.09
CA MET A 1 -24.82 33.44 -24.10
C MET A 1 -24.52 31.95 -24.19
N LEU A 2 -24.51 31.36 -25.39
CA LEU A 2 -24.16 29.95 -25.60
C LEU A 2 -22.73 29.60 -25.13
N GLU A 3 -21.74 30.40 -25.53
CA GLU A 3 -20.34 30.20 -25.13
C GLU A 3 -20.15 30.25 -23.60
N ALA A 4 -20.83 31.19 -22.92
CA ALA A 4 -20.79 31.29 -21.46
C ALA A 4 -21.46 30.09 -20.75
N ALA A 5 -22.45 29.47 -21.39
CA ALA A 5 -23.07 28.24 -20.86
C ALA A 5 -22.14 27.04 -21.05
N GLN A 6 -21.50 26.92 -22.22
CA GLN A 6 -20.49 25.88 -22.50
C GLN A 6 -19.29 25.99 -21.56
N GLN A 7 -18.79 27.20 -21.32
CA GLN A 7 -17.68 27.45 -20.39
C GLN A 7 -18.03 26.97 -18.97
N ARG A 8 -19.22 27.31 -18.47
CA ARG A 8 -19.68 26.88 -17.15
C ARG A 8 -19.86 25.37 -17.04
N GLU A 9 -20.36 24.73 -18.10
CA GLU A 9 -20.50 23.28 -18.16
C GLU A 9 -19.14 22.59 -18.11
N GLN A 10 -18.16 23.13 -18.84
CA GLN A 10 -16.78 22.63 -18.84
C GLN A 10 -16.12 22.81 -17.46
N GLU A 11 -16.26 23.98 -16.82
CA GLU A 11 -15.77 24.22 -15.46
C GLU A 11 -16.40 23.27 -14.44
N ALA A 12 -17.72 23.02 -14.53
CA ALA A 12 -18.43 22.09 -13.66
C ALA A 12 -17.95 20.64 -13.88
N MET A 13 -17.72 20.24 -15.12
CA MET A 13 -17.15 18.93 -15.44
C MET A 13 -15.74 18.78 -14.88
N GLU A 14 -14.86 19.76 -15.07
CA GLU A 14 -13.50 19.74 -14.53
C GLU A 14 -13.47 19.71 -12.99
N HIS A 15 -14.43 20.37 -12.34
CA HIS A 15 -14.57 20.31 -10.89
C HIS A 15 -14.93 18.89 -10.43
N ARG A 16 -15.93 18.28 -11.06
CA ARG A 16 -16.37 16.91 -10.74
C ARG A 16 -15.25 15.88 -10.94
N ILE A 17 -14.50 15.98 -12.03
CA ILE A 17 -13.37 15.09 -12.30
C ILE A 17 -12.32 15.20 -11.18
N ARG A 18 -12.02 16.42 -10.73
CA ARG A 18 -11.06 16.64 -9.63
C ARG A 18 -11.55 16.06 -8.31
N GLU A 19 -12.84 16.17 -8.01
CA GLU A 19 -13.44 15.59 -6.81
C GLU A 19 -13.43 14.06 -6.87
N GLU A 20 -13.79 13.47 -8.00
CA GLU A 20 -13.77 12.02 -8.21
C GLU A 20 -12.35 11.46 -8.11
N GLN A 21 -11.35 12.15 -8.68
CA GLN A 21 -9.95 11.77 -8.55
C GLN A 21 -9.50 11.78 -7.09
N ARG A 22 -9.83 12.84 -6.33
CA ARG A 22 -9.48 12.93 -4.91
C ARG A 22 -10.16 11.83 -4.09
N ALA A 23 -11.43 11.53 -4.36
CA ALA A 23 -12.16 10.45 -3.69
C ALA A 23 -11.53 9.08 -3.99
N MET A 24 -11.08 8.88 -5.23
CA MET A 24 -10.37 7.67 -5.63
C MET A 24 -9.03 7.52 -4.89
N ASP A 25 -8.23 8.58 -4.82
CA ASP A 25 -6.94 8.55 -4.12
C ASP A 25 -7.11 8.21 -2.63
N GLN A 26 -8.12 8.79 -1.98
CA GLN A 26 -8.47 8.48 -0.60
C GLN A 26 -8.87 7.01 -0.43
N LYS A 27 -9.69 6.48 -1.35
CA LYS A 27 -10.08 5.08 -1.33
C LYS A 27 -8.87 4.15 -1.48
N ILE A 28 -7.93 4.48 -2.36
CA ILE A 28 -6.71 3.70 -2.57
C ILE A 28 -5.90 3.61 -1.28
N ILE A 29 -5.69 4.75 -0.59
CA ILE A 29 -4.96 4.77 0.69
C ILE A 29 -5.63 3.87 1.72
N LEU A 30 -6.95 3.97 1.89
CA LEU A 30 -7.70 3.14 2.82
C LEU A 30 -7.61 1.64 2.50
N GLU A 31 -7.67 1.27 1.22
CA GLU A 31 -7.52 -0.12 0.79
C GLU A 31 -6.09 -0.64 1.02
N LEU A 32 -5.08 0.21 0.86
CA LEU A 32 -3.69 -0.13 1.16
C LEU A 32 -3.49 -0.33 2.67
N ASP A 33 -3.99 0.56 3.52
CA ASP A 33 -3.89 0.44 4.97
C ASP A 33 -4.57 -0.84 5.47
N ARG A 34 -5.75 -1.17 4.92
CA ARG A 34 -6.43 -2.43 5.22
C ARG A 34 -5.57 -3.64 4.86
N LYS A 35 -4.94 -3.63 3.68
CA LYS A 35 -4.05 -4.72 3.26
C LYS A 35 -2.84 -4.86 4.17
N VAL A 36 -2.25 -3.75 4.63
CA VAL A 36 -1.13 -3.77 5.60
C VAL A 36 -1.58 -4.43 6.90
N ALA A 37 -2.74 -4.05 7.44
CA ALA A 37 -3.29 -4.64 8.65
C ALA A 37 -3.56 -6.15 8.50
N ASP A 38 -4.15 -6.57 7.38
CA ASP A 38 -4.42 -7.98 7.08
C ASP A 38 -3.12 -8.81 7.00
N GLN A 39 -2.07 -8.25 6.39
CA GLN A 39 -0.74 -8.87 6.30
C GLN A 39 -0.08 -8.99 7.68
N GLN A 40 -0.10 -7.93 8.48
CA GLN A 40 0.41 -7.94 9.86
C GLN A 40 -0.31 -8.99 10.70
N SER A 41 -1.64 -9.03 10.69
CA SER A 41 -2.45 -10.02 11.42
C SER A 41 -2.11 -11.45 10.97
N THR A 42 -1.88 -11.66 9.67
CA THR A 42 -1.49 -12.98 9.15
C THR A 42 -0.13 -13.43 9.70
N LEU A 43 0.86 -12.54 9.69
CA LEU A 43 2.21 -12.83 10.19
C LEU A 43 2.24 -13.02 11.72
N GLU A 44 1.48 -12.21 12.44
CA GLU A 44 1.30 -12.33 13.90
C GLU A 44 0.66 -13.68 14.26
N LYS A 45 -0.44 -14.06 13.60
CA LYS A 45 -1.11 -15.35 13.81
C LYS A 45 -0.25 -16.55 13.42
N ALA A 46 0.63 -16.39 12.44
CA ALA A 46 1.61 -17.40 12.07
C ALA A 46 2.79 -17.50 13.06
N GLY A 47 2.86 -16.61 14.07
CA GLY A 47 3.92 -16.58 15.07
C GLY A 47 5.25 -16.03 14.54
N VAL A 48 5.23 -15.24 13.46
CA VAL A 48 6.45 -14.64 12.91
C VAL A 48 6.93 -13.55 13.88
N ALA A 49 8.11 -13.75 14.46
CA ALA A 49 8.68 -12.82 15.43
C ALA A 49 8.85 -11.41 14.85
N GLY A 50 8.52 -10.40 15.66
CA GLY A 50 8.62 -8.99 15.29
C GLY A 50 7.41 -8.43 14.53
N PHE A 51 6.37 -9.23 14.28
CA PHE A 51 5.13 -8.80 13.64
C PHE A 51 3.95 -8.82 14.61
N TYR A 52 3.23 -7.70 14.64
CA TYR A 52 1.98 -7.45 15.33
C TYR A 52 1.26 -6.32 14.61
N VAL A 53 -0.07 -6.20 14.76
CA VAL A 53 -0.83 -5.11 14.15
C VAL A 53 -0.44 -3.77 14.80
N THR A 54 0.01 -2.81 14.01
CA THR A 54 0.38 -1.46 14.47
C THR A 54 0.20 -0.40 13.39
N THR A 55 -0.18 0.80 13.80
CA THR A 55 -0.26 2.00 12.95
C THR A 55 0.87 3.01 13.26
N ASN A 56 1.81 2.66 14.15
CA ASN A 56 2.96 3.52 14.45
C ASN A 56 3.92 3.53 13.24
N PRO A 57 4.23 4.70 12.64
CA PRO A 57 5.08 4.78 11.45
C PRO A 57 6.49 4.21 11.62
N GLN A 58 7.07 4.34 12.80
CA GLN A 58 8.41 3.82 13.10
C GLN A 58 8.39 2.29 13.16
N GLU A 59 7.36 1.71 13.79
CA GLU A 59 7.18 0.26 13.87
C GLU A 59 6.83 -0.34 12.51
N LEU A 60 6.00 0.34 11.71
CA LEU A 60 5.72 -0.05 10.32
C LEU A 60 7.01 -0.11 9.50
N THR A 61 7.85 0.93 9.60
CA THR A 61 9.14 0.95 8.90
C THR A 61 10.04 -0.20 9.35
N LEU A 62 10.09 -0.49 10.65
CA LEU A 62 10.84 -1.61 11.20
C LEU A 62 10.34 -2.96 10.67
N GLN A 63 9.02 -3.21 10.70
CA GLN A 63 8.42 -4.45 10.20
C GLN A 63 8.67 -4.64 8.70
N MET A 64 8.63 -3.56 7.90
CA MET A 64 8.96 -3.61 6.47
C MET A 64 10.42 -3.94 6.21
N ASN A 65 11.34 -3.37 6.98
CA ASN A 65 12.77 -3.70 6.89
C ASN A 65 13.04 -5.15 7.30
N LEU A 66 12.34 -5.65 8.31
CA LEU A 66 12.43 -7.05 8.74
C LEU A 66 11.92 -8.01 7.64
N LEU A 67 10.79 -7.71 7.00
CA LEU A 67 10.31 -8.48 5.84
C LEU A 67 11.34 -8.50 4.71
N GLU A 68 11.95 -7.35 4.40
CA GLU A 68 12.95 -7.26 3.35
C GLU A 68 14.19 -8.12 3.69
N LEU A 69 14.64 -8.10 4.94
CA LEU A 69 15.74 -8.92 5.43
C LEU A 69 15.43 -10.41 5.30
N ILE A 70 14.26 -10.86 5.79
CA ILE A 70 13.82 -12.26 5.68
C ILE A 70 13.84 -12.70 4.22
N ARG A 71 13.30 -11.87 3.31
CA ARG A 71 13.27 -12.17 1.87
C ARG A 71 14.67 -12.25 1.27
N LYS A 72 15.57 -11.34 1.63
CA LYS A 72 16.98 -11.35 1.19
C LYS A 72 17.70 -12.62 1.66
N LEU A 73 17.47 -13.06 2.89
CA LEU A 73 18.04 -14.32 3.42
C LEU A 73 17.50 -15.55 2.70
N GLN A 74 16.19 -15.61 2.44
CA GLN A 74 15.57 -16.70 1.67
C GLN A 74 16.13 -16.80 0.25
N GLN A 75 16.33 -15.66 -0.43
CA GLN A 75 16.94 -15.64 -1.76
C GLN A 75 18.37 -16.17 -1.76
N ARG A 76 19.18 -15.78 -0.77
CA ARG A 76 20.56 -16.29 -0.61
C ARG A 76 20.58 -17.80 -0.32
N GLY A 77 19.71 -18.28 0.56
CA GLY A 77 19.60 -19.72 0.86
C GLY A 77 19.19 -20.55 -0.37
N CYS A 78 18.24 -20.04 -1.17
CA CYS A 78 17.85 -20.68 -2.43
C CYS A 78 18.98 -20.71 -3.46
N GLN A 79 19.77 -19.64 -3.57
CA GLN A 79 20.95 -19.60 -4.46
C GLN A 79 22.05 -20.57 -4.02
N ALA A 80 22.31 -20.66 -2.71
CA ALA A 80 23.27 -21.63 -2.17
C ALA A 80 22.82 -23.08 -2.41
N GLY A 81 21.53 -23.38 -2.27
CA GLY A 81 20.98 -24.71 -2.56
C GLY A 81 21.06 -25.10 -4.05
N LYS A 82 20.94 -24.13 -4.96
CA LYS A 82 21.12 -24.37 -6.41
C LYS A 82 22.57 -24.58 -6.83
N ALA A 83 23.54 -24.01 -6.11
CA ALA A 83 24.96 -24.19 -6.38
C ALA A 83 25.52 -25.52 -5.81
N ALA A 84 24.78 -26.15 -4.89
CA ALA A 84 25.15 -27.41 -4.24
C ALA A 84 24.54 -28.66 -4.91
N LEU A 85 23.78 -28.50 -6.00
CA LEU A 85 23.18 -29.55 -6.83
C LEU A 85 23.84 -29.54 -8.22
#